data_AF-A0A4Y7J874-F1
#
_entry.id   AF-A0A4Y7J874-F1
#
_cell.length_a   1.000
_cell.length_b   1.000
_cell.length_c   1.000
_cell.angle_alpha   90.00
_cell.angle_beta   90.00
_cell.angle_gamma   90.00
#
_symmetry.space_group_name_H-M   'P 1'
#
loop_
_entity.id
_entity.type
_entity.pdbx_description
1 polymer ?
#
loop_
_entity_poly.entity_id
_entity_poly.type
_entity_poly.pdbx_seq_one_letter_code
_entity_poly.pdbx_strand_id
1 'polypeptide(L)'
;TLLNGIKKFKKAAQELRRGEVLSGQDAFLLWDTYGFPLDLTQLMAEERGLQVDAKGFKNAMEEAKNKSRSAQTKKVGGAIVMDADATSELHKRGVSPTDDNYKFIWNKDHDTVVKAIYNGEYMNNTSVGDEAGFILETTSFYAEQGGQISDTGSIMCSSGSFKVCNVQVFDGFVIHIGSFDGETGEISVGNKVTCRVNYDRRALIAPNHTCTHMLNYALKEVLGPHVKQKGSIILPEKLRFDLPWPAIPPNDLRETESIVNKQIEDEMEYPDPVRVVAIGRKVEDPLADPDNKEWSTISTEFCGGTHISNTRDAKTFAILSEEGVARGIRRITAVTTGCAVEAINLAKDIDLQISEVSKSEGITLEKKVAGLRNLLNAPTIPAPKREKFENRVSKLQDQIRKAQKKIETAISDGKAFCISLIGVGIDPAAAREAVPKVMEKKGLPIMVFSKDAVTNKALVYAGVPVNGEMSKGLDIRRNLHRSKQYINNPHAGYCVS
;
A
#
# COMPACT_ATOMS: atom_id res chain seq x y z
N THR A 1 -7.70 6.70 8.86
CA THR A 1 -7.88 8.08 8.33
C THR A 1 -9.35 8.48 8.29
N LEU A 2 -10.24 7.68 7.67
CA LEU A 2 -11.69 7.94 7.55
C LEU A 2 -12.44 8.20 8.88
N LEU A 3 -12.17 7.41 9.94
CA LEU A 3 -12.79 7.57 11.26
C LEU A 3 -12.46 8.92 11.92
N ASN A 4 -11.27 9.48 11.66
CA ASN A 4 -10.87 10.79 12.18
C ASN A 4 -11.52 11.92 11.37
N GLY A 5 -11.68 11.74 10.05
CA GLY A 5 -12.44 12.65 9.18
C GLY A 5 -13.91 12.77 9.60
N ILE A 6 -14.58 11.64 9.91
CA ILE A 6 -15.96 11.64 10.42
C ILE A 6 -16.07 12.39 11.75
N LYS A 7 -15.13 12.20 12.68
CA LYS A 7 -15.11 12.95 13.95
C LYS A 7 -14.92 14.45 13.73
N LYS A 8 -14.03 14.82 12.82
CA LYS A 8 -13.74 16.23 12.50
C LYS A 8 -14.92 16.90 11.81
N PHE A 9 -15.58 16.21 10.86
CA PHE A 9 -16.81 16.68 10.22
C PHE A 9 -17.90 16.91 11.26
N LYS A 10 -18.13 15.93 12.15
CA LYS A 10 -19.14 16.06 13.20
C LYS A 10 -18.92 17.29 14.08
N LYS A 11 -17.65 17.62 14.40
CA LYS A 11 -17.29 18.80 15.18
C LYS A 11 -17.53 20.10 14.41
N ALA A 12 -17.10 20.19 13.15
CA ALA A 12 -17.30 21.36 12.31
C ALA A 12 -18.80 21.63 12.02
N ALA A 13 -19.58 20.57 11.85
CA ALA A 13 -21.03 20.66 11.62
C ALA A 13 -21.87 20.76 12.90
N GLN A 14 -21.26 20.69 14.10
CA GLN A 14 -22.01 20.76 15.37
C GLN A 14 -22.43 22.19 15.72
N GLU A 15 -21.69 23.17 15.22
CA GLU A 15 -21.92 24.60 15.48
C GLU A 15 -22.88 25.22 14.43
N LEU A 16 -23.28 24.46 13.41
CA LEU A 16 -24.12 24.90 12.30
C LEU A 16 -25.57 24.43 12.44
N ARG A 17 -26.51 25.31 12.09
CA ARG A 17 -27.95 25.04 12.04
C ARG A 17 -28.37 24.57 10.66
N ARG A 18 -29.50 23.85 10.60
CA ARG A 18 -30.09 23.36 9.35
C ARG A 18 -30.30 24.52 8.36
N GLY A 19 -29.82 24.38 7.13
CA GLY A 19 -29.82 25.41 6.08
C GLY A 19 -28.53 26.23 5.99
N GLU A 20 -27.63 26.11 6.96
CA GLU A 20 -26.34 26.80 6.94
C GLU A 20 -25.29 26.03 6.10
N VAL A 21 -24.23 26.76 5.74
CA VAL A 21 -23.21 26.30 4.80
C VAL A 21 -21.93 25.95 5.57
N LEU A 22 -21.45 24.72 5.41
CA LEU A 22 -20.12 24.32 5.85
C LEU A 22 -19.08 25.02 4.98
N SER A 23 -18.14 25.70 5.62
CA SER A 23 -17.14 26.51 4.94
C SER A 23 -16.27 25.68 3.98
N GLY A 24 -15.84 26.30 2.88
CA GLY A 24 -14.91 25.70 1.94
C GLY A 24 -13.56 25.33 2.57
N GLN A 25 -13.08 26.11 3.56
CA GLN A 25 -11.88 25.79 4.33
C GLN A 25 -12.03 24.53 5.19
N ASP A 26 -13.18 24.34 5.86
CA ASP A 26 -13.42 23.13 6.67
C ASP A 26 -13.53 21.89 5.78
N ALA A 27 -14.22 22.01 4.64
CA ALA A 27 -14.28 20.96 3.64
C ALA A 27 -12.88 20.63 3.06
N PHE A 28 -12.04 21.66 2.85
CA PHE A 28 -10.66 21.49 2.39
C PHE A 28 -9.80 20.80 3.44
N LEU A 29 -9.90 21.19 4.71
CA LEU A 29 -9.17 20.56 5.82
C LEU A 29 -9.53 19.07 5.96
N LEU A 30 -10.81 18.73 5.80
CA LEU A 30 -11.30 17.35 5.80
C LEU A 30 -10.66 16.53 4.66
N TRP A 31 -10.57 17.11 3.47
CA TRP A 31 -9.95 16.49 2.30
C TRP A 31 -8.42 16.35 2.44
N ASP A 32 -7.72 17.45 2.73
CA ASP A 32 -6.27 17.54 2.75
C ASP A 32 -5.63 16.80 3.92
N THR A 33 -6.09 17.07 5.15
CA THR A 33 -5.47 16.51 6.36
C THR A 33 -6.01 15.14 6.73
N TYR A 34 -7.29 14.87 6.44
CA TYR A 34 -7.96 13.64 6.88
C TYR A 34 -8.32 12.69 5.75
N GLY A 35 -7.98 13.03 4.50
CA GLY A 35 -8.24 12.21 3.31
C GLY A 35 -9.74 11.98 3.08
N PHE A 36 -10.58 12.92 3.51
CA PHE A 36 -12.03 12.79 3.51
C PHE A 36 -12.62 13.47 2.25
N PRO A 37 -13.16 12.70 1.27
CA PRO A 37 -13.57 13.26 -0.01
C PRO A 37 -14.63 14.36 0.11
N LEU A 38 -14.59 15.35 -0.80
CA LEU A 38 -15.60 16.42 -0.86
C LEU A 38 -17.01 15.84 -1.03
N ASP A 39 -17.17 14.85 -1.90
CA ASP A 39 -18.46 14.21 -2.17
C ASP A 39 -19.06 13.59 -0.90
N LEU A 40 -18.21 13.00 -0.05
CA LEU A 40 -18.64 12.41 1.22
C LEU A 40 -18.97 13.48 2.26
N THR A 41 -18.23 14.59 2.25
CA THR A 41 -18.52 15.78 3.07
C THR A 41 -19.86 16.41 2.69
N GLN A 42 -20.15 16.51 1.39
CA GLN A 42 -21.40 17.02 0.85
C GLN A 42 -22.58 16.12 1.23
N LEU A 43 -22.41 14.80 1.08
CA LEU A 43 -23.44 13.83 1.43
C LEU A 43 -23.78 13.86 2.92
N MET A 44 -22.77 13.91 3.79
CA MET A 44 -23.00 14.02 5.24
C MET A 44 -23.58 15.38 5.67
N ALA A 45 -23.26 16.45 4.94
CA ALA A 45 -23.86 17.77 5.16
C ALA A 45 -25.34 17.75 4.77
N GLU A 46 -25.67 17.17 3.62
CA GLU A 46 -27.04 17.03 3.12
C GLU A 46 -27.92 16.19 4.06
N GLU A 47 -27.40 15.09 4.61
CA GLU A 47 -28.09 14.27 5.64
C GLU A 47 -28.44 15.07 6.90
N ARG A 48 -27.71 16.16 7.18
CA ARG A 48 -27.97 17.10 8.28
C ARG A 48 -28.73 18.35 7.84
N GLY A 49 -29.11 18.43 6.56
CA GLY A 49 -29.74 19.59 5.94
C GLY A 49 -28.82 20.82 5.87
N LEU A 50 -27.51 20.62 5.76
CA LEU A 50 -26.50 21.64 5.53
C LEU A 50 -26.06 21.63 4.06
N GLN A 51 -25.49 22.74 3.59
CA GLN A 51 -24.81 22.80 2.29
C GLN A 51 -23.29 22.86 2.50
N VAL A 52 -22.51 22.59 1.46
CA VAL A 52 -21.05 22.78 1.49
C VAL A 52 -20.69 23.83 0.45
N ASP A 53 -19.87 24.81 0.84
CA ASP A 53 -19.35 25.81 -0.09
C ASP A 53 -18.30 25.18 -1.03
N ALA A 54 -18.78 24.60 -2.13
CA ALA A 54 -17.95 23.98 -3.14
C ALA A 54 -17.04 24.99 -3.86
N LYS A 55 -17.43 26.27 -3.94
CA LYS A 55 -16.62 27.32 -4.57
C LYS A 55 -15.48 27.72 -3.65
N GLY A 56 -15.76 27.92 -2.35
CA GLY A 56 -14.74 28.13 -1.33
C GLY A 56 -13.79 26.96 -1.20
N PHE A 57 -14.26 25.71 -1.35
CA PHE A 57 -13.40 24.52 -1.38
C PHE A 57 -12.43 24.54 -2.57
N LYS A 58 -12.91 24.88 -3.77
CA LYS A 58 -12.06 25.02 -4.96
C LYS A 58 -11.03 26.14 -4.78
N ASN A 59 -11.45 27.28 -4.23
CA ASN A 59 -10.54 28.39 -3.93
C ASN A 59 -9.50 27.98 -2.87
N ALA A 60 -9.89 27.26 -1.82
CA ALA A 60 -8.97 26.74 -0.81
C ALA A 60 -8.03 25.67 -1.37
N MET A 61 -8.48 24.86 -2.33
CA MET A 61 -7.64 23.92 -3.07
C MET A 61 -6.66 24.64 -3.99
N GLU A 62 -7.08 25.69 -4.70
CA GLU A 62 -6.18 26.52 -5.50
C GLU A 62 -5.20 27.29 -4.62
N GLU A 63 -5.64 27.85 -3.50
CA GLU A 63 -4.79 28.47 -2.51
C GLU A 63 -3.82 27.46 -1.90
N ALA A 64 -4.23 26.24 -1.60
CA ALA A 64 -3.36 25.20 -1.08
C ALA A 64 -2.44 24.63 -2.15
N LYS A 65 -2.84 24.62 -3.42
CA LYS A 65 -2.00 24.29 -4.57
C LYS A 65 -0.98 25.40 -4.81
N ASN A 66 -1.38 26.66 -4.68
CA ASN A 66 -0.50 27.83 -4.79
C ASN A 66 0.38 28.01 -3.55
N LYS A 67 -0.11 27.65 -2.36
CA LYS A 67 0.65 27.56 -1.09
C LYS A 67 1.54 26.34 -1.07
N SER A 68 1.17 25.21 -1.68
CA SER A 68 2.08 24.07 -1.88
C SER A 68 3.13 24.40 -2.92
N ARG A 69 2.78 25.13 -3.98
CA ARG A 69 3.75 25.71 -4.94
C ARG A 69 4.69 26.73 -4.27
N SER A 70 4.20 27.55 -3.34
CA SER A 70 5.00 28.56 -2.62
C SER A 70 5.63 28.08 -1.29
N ALA A 71 5.23 26.91 -0.77
CA ALA A 71 5.79 26.26 0.42
C ALA A 71 6.72 25.07 0.07
N GLN A 72 6.56 24.45 -1.11
CA GLN A 72 7.59 23.59 -1.71
C GLN A 72 8.86 24.38 -2.05
N THR A 73 8.75 25.69 -2.22
CA THR A 73 9.89 26.59 -2.42
C THR A 73 10.78 26.75 -1.18
N LYS A 74 10.43 26.17 -0.02
CA LYS A 74 11.14 26.46 1.24
C LYS A 74 11.67 25.29 2.07
N LYS A 75 11.43 24.02 1.74
CA LYS A 75 11.98 22.92 2.59
C LYS A 75 12.55 21.65 1.94
N VAL A 76 12.46 21.45 0.63
CA VAL A 76 13.31 20.53 -0.15
C VAL A 76 13.31 21.07 -1.57
N GLY A 77 14.48 21.40 -2.14
CA GLY A 77 14.75 21.90 -3.52
C GLY A 77 13.53 22.31 -4.32
N GLY A 78 13.32 23.62 -4.47
CA GLY A 78 12.17 24.16 -5.18
C GLY A 78 12.18 23.65 -6.61
N ALA A 79 11.16 22.89 -7.00
CA ALA A 79 11.06 22.39 -8.37
C ALA A 79 11.07 23.60 -9.32
N ILE A 80 12.18 23.78 -10.04
CA ILE A 80 12.30 24.76 -11.10
C ILE A 80 11.25 24.40 -12.17
N VAL A 81 10.27 25.27 -12.36
CA VAL A 81 9.19 25.10 -13.34
C VAL A 81 9.34 26.16 -14.42
N MET A 82 9.18 25.74 -15.67
CA MET A 82 9.12 26.64 -16.82
C MET A 82 7.66 26.87 -17.20
N ASP A 83 7.24 28.13 -17.26
CA ASP A 83 5.95 28.49 -17.80
C ASP A 83 6.00 28.67 -19.34
N ALA A 84 4.86 29.06 -19.92
CA ALA A 84 4.75 29.29 -21.35
C ALA A 84 5.64 30.44 -21.85
N ASP A 85 5.91 31.44 -21.00
CA ASP A 85 6.73 32.58 -21.36
C ASP A 85 8.21 32.19 -21.37
N ALA A 86 8.66 31.41 -20.38
CA ALA A 86 10.01 30.85 -20.34
C ALA A 86 10.28 29.97 -21.57
N THR A 87 9.41 28.99 -21.85
CA THR A 87 9.56 28.13 -23.04
C THR A 87 9.54 28.93 -24.35
N SER A 88 8.68 29.95 -24.47
CA SER A 88 8.66 30.85 -25.64
C SER A 88 9.96 31.64 -25.80
N GLU A 89 10.59 32.04 -24.69
CA GLU A 89 11.87 32.76 -24.70
C GLU A 89 13.02 31.88 -25.23
N LEU A 90 13.03 30.57 -24.96
CA LEU A 90 13.99 29.63 -25.58
C LEU A 90 13.86 29.59 -27.09
N HIS A 91 12.63 29.49 -27.60
CA HIS A 91 12.36 29.52 -29.04
C HIS A 91 12.86 30.83 -29.66
N LYS A 92 12.63 31.98 -29.01
CA LYS A 92 13.14 33.29 -29.45
C LYS A 92 14.67 33.36 -29.46
N ARG A 93 15.32 32.70 -28.51
CA ARG A 93 16.79 32.57 -28.44
C ARG A 93 17.36 31.57 -29.46
N GLY A 94 16.52 30.91 -30.25
CA GLY A 94 16.94 29.92 -31.24
C GLY A 94 17.38 28.58 -30.63
N VAL A 95 17.01 28.30 -29.38
CA VAL A 95 17.27 27.00 -28.76
C VAL A 95 16.23 26.01 -29.28
N SER A 96 16.68 24.92 -29.90
CA SER A 96 15.79 23.84 -30.34
C SER A 96 15.38 22.94 -29.17
N PRO A 97 14.22 22.26 -29.24
CA PRO A 97 13.83 21.23 -28.27
C PRO A 97 14.93 20.19 -28.06
N THR A 98 15.01 19.65 -26.84
CA THR A 98 16.06 18.69 -26.47
C THR A 98 15.82 17.36 -27.18
N ASP A 99 16.86 16.82 -27.82
CA ASP A 99 16.82 15.47 -28.38
C ASP A 99 17.06 14.42 -27.29
N ASP A 100 16.00 13.77 -26.85
CA ASP A 100 16.01 12.78 -25.78
C ASP A 100 16.05 11.32 -26.28
N ASN A 101 16.29 11.08 -27.58
CA ASN A 101 16.35 9.71 -28.11
C ASN A 101 17.48 8.86 -27.49
N TYR A 102 18.49 9.51 -26.90
CA TYR A 102 19.61 8.84 -26.23
C TYR A 102 19.22 8.22 -24.88
N LYS A 103 18.03 8.52 -24.34
CA LYS A 103 17.55 7.92 -23.08
C LYS A 103 17.39 6.40 -23.13
N PHE A 104 17.27 5.83 -24.34
CA PHE A 104 17.17 4.39 -24.58
C PHE A 104 18.54 3.69 -24.69
N ILE A 105 19.65 4.43 -24.63
CA ILE A 105 20.99 3.85 -24.62
C ILE A 105 21.44 3.69 -23.16
N TRP A 106 21.47 2.46 -22.68
CA TRP A 106 21.77 2.13 -21.29
C TRP A 106 23.27 2.00 -21.01
N ASN A 107 23.66 2.22 -19.76
CA ASN A 107 25.02 1.95 -19.23
C ASN A 107 26.14 2.63 -20.00
N LYS A 108 25.85 3.81 -20.57
CA LYS A 108 26.80 4.61 -21.33
C LYS A 108 26.72 6.07 -20.90
N ASP A 109 27.89 6.66 -20.72
CA ASP A 109 28.06 8.11 -20.58
C ASP A 109 27.70 8.80 -21.89
N HIS A 110 27.04 9.96 -21.81
CA HIS A 110 26.54 10.67 -22.98
C HIS A 110 27.04 12.11 -23.04
N ASP A 111 27.90 12.41 -24.01
CA ASP A 111 28.43 13.75 -24.22
C ASP A 111 27.43 14.65 -24.95
N THR A 112 27.28 15.88 -24.48
CA THR A 112 26.31 16.85 -25.00
C THR A 112 26.78 18.29 -24.74
N VAL A 113 25.98 19.26 -25.18
CA VAL A 113 26.26 20.69 -25.04
C VAL A 113 25.14 21.36 -24.24
N VAL A 114 25.52 22.22 -23.30
CA VAL A 114 24.57 23.06 -22.55
C VAL A 114 24.01 24.14 -23.47
N LYS A 115 22.71 24.14 -23.69
CA LYS A 115 22.01 25.12 -24.55
C LYS A 115 21.42 26.29 -23.76
N ALA A 116 20.99 26.06 -22.52
CA ALA A 116 20.52 27.11 -21.64
C ALA A 116 20.64 26.68 -20.16
N ILE A 117 20.71 27.67 -19.28
CA ILE A 117 20.71 27.51 -17.82
C ILE A 117 19.55 28.35 -17.28
N TYR A 118 18.76 27.79 -16.38
CA TYR A 118 17.54 28.42 -15.86
C TYR A 118 17.35 28.14 -14.36
N ASN A 119 17.10 29.16 -13.56
CA ASN A 119 16.79 29.05 -12.12
C ASN A 119 15.52 29.83 -11.72
N GLY A 120 14.66 30.12 -12.69
CA GLY A 120 13.59 31.12 -12.60
C GLY A 120 13.80 32.25 -13.61
N GLU A 121 15.06 32.53 -13.95
CA GLU A 121 15.47 33.38 -15.06
C GLU A 121 16.60 32.70 -15.85
N TYR A 122 16.85 33.15 -17.09
CA TYR A 122 17.93 32.61 -17.91
C TYR A 122 19.28 33.19 -17.52
N MET A 123 20.26 32.32 -17.35
CA MET A 123 21.62 32.67 -16.95
C MET A 123 22.65 32.24 -17.99
N ASN A 124 23.81 32.92 -17.99
CA ASN A 124 24.95 32.55 -18.84
C ASN A 124 25.83 31.47 -18.20
N ASN A 125 25.93 31.47 -16.86
CA ASN A 125 26.68 30.50 -16.08
C ASN A 125 25.99 30.21 -14.73
N THR A 126 26.45 29.17 -14.04
CA THR A 126 26.07 28.83 -12.66
C THR A 126 27.26 28.24 -11.93
N SER A 127 27.34 28.47 -10.62
CA SER A 127 28.44 28.00 -9.77
C SER A 127 27.94 27.21 -8.55
N VAL A 128 28.88 26.72 -7.74
CA VAL A 128 28.59 26.06 -6.46
C VAL A 128 27.72 26.93 -5.56
N GLY A 129 26.74 26.30 -4.91
CA GLY A 129 25.81 26.96 -3.98
C GLY A 129 24.43 27.25 -4.59
N ASP A 130 24.32 27.26 -5.92
CA ASP A 130 23.07 27.54 -6.62
C ASP A 130 22.35 26.26 -7.05
N GLU A 131 21.02 26.26 -6.94
CA GLU A 131 20.15 25.30 -7.60
C GLU A 131 19.86 25.82 -9.02
N ALA A 132 20.07 24.98 -10.04
CA ALA A 132 19.90 25.35 -11.43
C ALA A 132 19.25 24.23 -12.24
N GLY A 133 18.65 24.60 -13.36
CA GLY A 133 18.13 23.71 -14.37
C GLY A 133 18.93 23.85 -15.66
N PHE A 134 19.45 22.74 -16.18
CA PHE A 134 20.17 22.71 -17.45
C PHE A 134 19.30 22.18 -18.58
N ILE A 135 19.27 22.92 -19.69
CA ILE A 135 18.71 22.46 -20.96
C ILE A 135 19.88 22.08 -21.85
N LEU A 136 19.88 20.83 -22.32
CA LEU A 136 20.94 20.25 -23.12
C LEU A 136 20.50 20.08 -24.57
N GLU A 137 21.46 19.98 -25.48
CA GLU A 137 21.20 19.70 -26.89
C GLU A 137 20.59 18.31 -27.08
N THR A 138 21.25 17.31 -26.51
CA THR A 138 20.82 15.91 -26.44
C THR A 138 20.91 15.42 -24.99
N THR A 139 20.11 14.44 -24.59
CA THR A 139 20.20 13.86 -23.23
C THR A 139 19.92 12.36 -23.18
N SER A 140 20.65 11.68 -22.31
CA SER A 140 20.38 10.29 -21.92
C SER A 140 19.47 10.17 -20.70
N PHE A 141 19.09 11.27 -20.04
CA PHE A 141 18.17 11.24 -18.90
C PHE A 141 16.71 11.10 -19.35
N TYR A 142 15.93 10.32 -18.62
CA TYR A 142 14.48 10.29 -18.73
C TYR A 142 13.84 11.40 -17.90
N ALA A 143 13.08 12.28 -18.56
CA ALA A 143 12.23 13.26 -17.89
C ALA A 143 10.96 12.60 -17.35
N GLU A 144 10.48 13.05 -16.18
CA GLU A 144 9.24 12.52 -15.59
C GLU A 144 8.05 12.71 -16.55
N GLN A 145 7.47 11.59 -16.98
CA GLN A 145 6.30 11.57 -17.85
C GLN A 145 5.65 10.17 -17.81
N GLY A 146 4.38 10.08 -18.22
CA GLY A 146 3.68 8.80 -18.37
C GLY A 146 3.53 8.00 -17.06
N GLY A 147 3.67 8.65 -15.90
CA GLY A 147 3.65 8.01 -14.58
C GLY A 147 5.02 7.49 -14.12
N GLN A 148 6.02 7.40 -15.00
CA GLN A 148 7.39 7.07 -14.61
C GLN A 148 8.09 8.32 -14.05
N ILE A 149 8.69 8.18 -12.87
CA ILE A 149 9.49 9.25 -12.26
C ILE A 149 10.77 9.51 -13.06
N SER A 150 11.29 10.73 -12.95
CA SER A 150 12.52 11.12 -13.64
C SER A 150 13.71 10.28 -13.21
N ASP A 151 14.73 10.26 -14.07
CA ASP A 151 16.06 9.81 -13.67
C ASP A 151 16.74 10.76 -12.71
N THR A 152 17.80 10.25 -12.08
CA THR A 152 18.78 10.99 -11.30
C THR A 152 20.18 10.61 -11.76
N GLY A 153 21.19 11.40 -11.42
CA GLY A 153 22.55 11.16 -11.88
C GLY A 153 23.43 12.38 -11.70
N SER A 154 24.41 12.54 -12.58
CA SER A 154 25.25 13.74 -12.64
C SER A 154 25.52 14.20 -14.07
N ILE A 155 25.81 15.49 -14.20
CA ILE A 155 26.34 16.13 -15.39
C ILE A 155 27.77 16.54 -15.06
N MET A 156 28.74 15.88 -15.69
CA MET A 156 30.16 16.10 -15.47
C MET A 156 30.67 17.20 -16.40
N CYS A 157 31.52 18.06 -15.87
CA CYS A 157 32.27 19.06 -16.64
C CYS A 157 33.73 19.08 -16.19
N SER A 158 34.58 19.86 -16.87
CA SER A 158 36.00 19.97 -16.51
C SER A 158 36.25 20.58 -15.13
N SER A 159 35.31 21.36 -14.60
CA SER A 159 35.45 22.13 -13.37
C SER A 159 34.76 21.47 -12.16
N GLY A 160 33.95 20.42 -12.35
CA GLY A 160 33.21 19.76 -11.28
C GLY A 160 32.11 18.81 -11.75
N SER A 161 31.29 18.36 -10.80
CA SER A 161 30.13 17.48 -11.02
C SER A 161 28.85 18.17 -10.55
N PHE A 162 27.86 18.21 -11.43
CA PHE A 162 26.53 18.72 -11.12
C PHE A 162 25.58 17.56 -10.86
N LYS A 163 25.07 17.43 -9.64
CA LYS A 163 24.18 16.35 -9.24
C LYS A 163 22.75 16.65 -9.68
N VAL A 164 22.23 15.85 -10.59
CA VAL A 164 20.85 15.93 -11.08
C VAL A 164 19.94 15.15 -10.14
N CYS A 165 19.00 15.86 -9.51
CA CYS A 165 18.02 15.28 -8.59
C CYS A 165 16.62 15.14 -9.19
N ASN A 166 16.31 15.88 -10.26
CA ASN A 166 15.03 15.85 -10.95
C ASN A 166 15.20 16.20 -12.43
N VAL A 167 14.42 15.60 -13.33
CA VAL A 167 14.41 15.91 -14.76
C VAL A 167 12.96 16.06 -15.22
N GLN A 168 12.63 17.18 -15.85
CA GLN A 168 11.27 17.52 -16.29
C GLN A 168 11.29 17.93 -17.77
N VAL A 169 10.12 17.88 -18.41
CA VAL A 169 9.96 18.30 -19.81
C VAL A 169 8.87 19.36 -19.93
N PHE A 170 9.18 20.46 -20.63
CA PHE A 170 8.27 21.57 -20.90
C PHE A 170 8.39 21.96 -22.37
N ASP A 171 7.30 21.81 -23.14
CA ASP A 171 7.28 22.13 -24.59
C ASP A 171 8.44 21.50 -25.41
N GLY A 172 8.82 20.27 -25.04
CA GLY A 172 9.94 19.55 -25.67
C GLY A 172 11.34 19.91 -25.16
N PHE A 173 11.47 20.89 -24.27
CA PHE A 173 12.73 21.18 -23.58
C PHE A 173 12.87 20.33 -22.33
N VAL A 174 13.96 19.55 -22.24
CA VAL A 174 14.26 18.73 -21.06
C VAL A 174 15.16 19.51 -20.12
N ILE A 175 14.66 19.78 -18.91
CA ILE A 175 15.37 20.53 -17.87
C ILE A 175 15.90 19.57 -16.80
N HIS A 176 17.21 19.63 -16.55
CA HIS A 176 17.94 18.80 -15.58
C HIS A 176 18.20 19.64 -14.34
N ILE A 177 17.44 19.40 -13.28
CA ILE A 177 17.42 20.21 -12.05
C ILE A 177 18.36 19.58 -11.02
N GLY A 178 19.17 20.42 -10.40
CA GLY A 178 20.17 19.96 -9.43
C GLY A 178 21.04 21.05 -8.86
N SER A 179 22.14 20.64 -8.26
CA SER A 179 23.18 21.51 -7.71
C SER A 179 24.56 20.85 -7.82
N PHE A 180 25.63 21.62 -7.72
CA PHE A 180 26.98 21.06 -7.63
C PHE A 180 27.17 20.24 -6.35
N ASP A 181 27.95 19.16 -6.44
CA ASP A 181 28.26 18.25 -5.32
C ASP A 181 29.64 18.50 -4.68
N GLY A 182 30.45 19.40 -5.24
CA GLY A 182 31.80 19.75 -4.78
C GLY A 182 31.96 21.20 -4.33
N GLU A 183 33.17 21.54 -3.86
CA GLU A 183 33.54 22.90 -3.42
C GLU A 183 33.87 23.85 -4.59
N THR A 184 34.12 23.29 -5.78
CA THR A 184 34.34 24.03 -7.02
C THR A 184 33.50 23.45 -8.15
N GLY A 185 33.07 24.31 -9.06
CA GLY A 185 32.21 23.93 -10.18
C GLY A 185 31.63 25.17 -10.82
N GLU A 186 31.81 25.28 -12.13
CA GLU A 186 31.19 26.32 -12.95
C GLU A 186 30.84 25.72 -14.31
N ILE A 187 29.59 25.90 -14.73
CA ILE A 187 29.12 25.50 -16.06
C ILE A 187 28.52 26.73 -16.72
N SER A 188 28.95 26.99 -17.94
CA SER A 188 28.42 28.05 -18.81
C SER A 188 27.65 27.48 -20.00
N VAL A 189 26.72 28.28 -20.54
CA VAL A 189 26.06 27.97 -21.82
C VAL A 189 27.13 27.76 -22.90
N GLY A 190 26.97 26.71 -23.70
CA GLY A 190 27.92 26.30 -24.75
C GLY A 190 29.03 25.36 -24.28
N ASN A 191 29.16 25.09 -22.99
CA ASN A 191 30.11 24.07 -22.50
C ASN A 191 29.70 22.67 -22.95
N LYS A 192 30.71 21.84 -23.25
CA LYS A 192 30.56 20.40 -23.42
C LYS A 192 30.55 19.74 -22.06
N VAL A 193 29.58 18.86 -21.85
CA VAL A 193 29.37 18.14 -20.58
C VAL A 193 29.03 16.68 -20.86
N THR A 194 29.27 15.82 -19.87
CA THR A 194 29.01 14.38 -19.97
C THR A 194 27.90 13.99 -18.99
N CYS A 195 26.78 13.50 -19.52
CA CYS A 195 25.66 12.99 -18.74
C CYS A 195 25.96 11.58 -18.21
N ARG A 196 25.80 11.39 -16.90
CA ARG A 196 25.91 10.11 -16.20
C ARG A 196 24.63 9.80 -15.46
N VAL A 197 23.77 8.99 -16.06
CA VAL A 197 22.54 8.54 -15.42
C VAL A 197 22.85 7.49 -14.35
N ASN A 198 22.11 7.51 -13.25
CA ASN A 198 22.10 6.42 -12.28
C ASN A 198 21.31 5.22 -12.85
N TYR A 199 21.98 4.41 -13.68
CA TYR A 199 21.37 3.24 -14.30
C TYR A 199 20.99 2.15 -13.30
N ASP A 200 21.65 2.06 -12.14
CA ASP A 200 21.23 1.14 -11.06
C ASP A 200 19.82 1.47 -10.57
N ARG A 201 19.52 2.76 -10.40
CA ARG A 201 18.17 3.21 -10.05
C ARG A 201 17.20 2.98 -11.20
N ARG A 202 17.58 3.26 -12.44
CA ARG A 202 16.72 3.04 -13.62
C ARG A 202 16.38 1.55 -13.79
N ALA A 203 17.32 0.65 -13.50
CA ALA A 203 17.12 -0.79 -13.54
C ALA A 203 16.08 -1.30 -12.51
N LEU A 204 15.78 -0.52 -11.47
CA LEU A 204 14.66 -0.80 -10.54
C LEU A 204 13.32 -0.27 -11.06
N ILE A 205 13.34 0.78 -11.89
CA ILE A 205 12.14 1.47 -12.39
C ILE A 205 11.61 0.80 -13.67
N ALA A 206 12.48 0.49 -14.63
CA ALA A 206 12.07 -0.05 -15.93
C ALA A 206 11.32 -1.40 -15.87
N PRO A 207 11.65 -2.33 -14.95
CA PRO A 207 10.84 -3.53 -14.77
C PRO A 207 9.44 -3.19 -14.26
N ASN A 208 9.31 -2.25 -13.33
CA ASN A 208 8.01 -1.78 -12.85
C ASN A 208 7.20 -1.11 -13.97
N HIS A 209 7.84 -0.36 -14.87
CA HIS A 209 7.17 0.20 -16.04
C HIS A 209 6.67 -0.93 -16.95
N THR A 210 7.55 -1.84 -17.36
CA THR A 210 7.19 -2.94 -18.27
C THR A 210 6.07 -3.82 -17.69
N CYS A 211 6.14 -4.15 -16.40
CA CYS A 211 5.08 -4.88 -15.70
C CYS A 211 3.77 -4.09 -15.56
N THR A 212 3.76 -2.77 -15.72
CA THR A 212 2.52 -1.99 -15.76
C THR A 212 1.74 -2.27 -17.05
N HIS A 213 2.43 -2.40 -18.19
CA HIS A 213 1.82 -2.83 -19.46
C HIS A 213 1.31 -4.27 -19.35
N MET A 214 2.13 -5.17 -18.81
CA MET A 214 1.76 -6.57 -18.60
C MET A 214 0.56 -6.71 -17.66
N LEU A 215 0.48 -5.88 -16.62
CA LEU A 215 -0.66 -5.80 -15.71
C LEU A 215 -1.92 -5.29 -16.42
N ASN A 216 -1.81 -4.24 -17.24
CA ASN A 216 -2.95 -3.74 -18.01
C ASN A 216 -3.50 -4.81 -18.97
N TYR A 217 -2.61 -5.55 -19.66
CA TYR A 217 -2.99 -6.70 -20.48
C TYR A 217 -3.69 -7.77 -19.65
N ALA A 218 -3.09 -8.21 -18.54
CA ALA A 218 -3.67 -9.24 -17.67
C ALA A 218 -5.05 -8.84 -17.12
N LEU A 219 -5.24 -7.56 -16.76
CA LEU A 219 -6.53 -7.04 -16.32
C LEU A 219 -7.57 -7.07 -17.43
N LYS A 220 -7.20 -6.77 -18.69
CA LYS A 220 -8.12 -6.87 -19.83
C LYS A 220 -8.52 -8.32 -20.12
N GLU A 221 -7.60 -9.26 -19.98
CA GLU A 221 -7.89 -10.69 -20.15
C GLU A 221 -8.87 -11.20 -19.08
N VAL A 222 -8.67 -10.81 -17.82
CA VAL A 222 -9.48 -11.31 -16.70
C VAL A 222 -10.81 -10.57 -16.54
N LEU A 223 -10.79 -9.24 -16.64
CA LEU A 223 -11.95 -8.38 -16.34
C LEU A 223 -12.70 -7.96 -17.61
N GLY A 224 -12.09 -8.11 -18.78
CA GLY A 224 -12.64 -7.77 -20.08
C GLY A 224 -12.08 -6.48 -20.70
N PRO A 225 -12.41 -6.21 -21.97
CA PRO A 225 -11.76 -5.18 -22.80
C PRO A 225 -12.08 -3.73 -22.38
N HIS A 226 -13.03 -3.53 -21.45
CA HIS A 226 -13.42 -2.21 -20.98
C HIS A 226 -12.50 -1.64 -19.89
N VAL A 227 -11.52 -2.41 -19.41
CA VAL A 227 -10.49 -1.92 -18.50
C VAL A 227 -9.73 -0.78 -19.18
N LYS A 228 -9.63 0.35 -18.49
CA LYS A 228 -8.90 1.53 -18.93
C LYS A 228 -8.04 2.06 -17.79
N GLN A 229 -6.79 2.35 -18.08
CA GLN A 229 -5.93 3.07 -17.14
C GLN A 229 -6.49 4.50 -16.93
N LYS A 230 -6.57 4.91 -15.67
CA LYS A 230 -6.90 6.28 -15.24
C LYS A 230 -5.72 7.01 -14.60
N GLY A 231 -4.75 6.26 -14.10
CA GLY A 231 -3.53 6.79 -13.53
C GLY A 231 -2.49 5.69 -13.37
N SER A 232 -1.22 6.07 -13.40
CA SER A 232 -0.11 5.18 -13.13
C SER A 232 1.02 5.94 -12.45
N ILE A 233 1.73 5.27 -11.54
CA ILE A 233 2.97 5.79 -10.95
C ILE A 233 3.99 4.65 -10.86
N ILE A 234 5.18 4.87 -11.42
CA ILE A 234 6.29 3.91 -11.45
C ILE A 234 7.43 4.45 -10.59
N LEU A 235 7.75 3.73 -9.53
CA LEU A 235 8.82 4.03 -8.58
C LEU A 235 9.85 2.88 -8.58
N PRO A 236 11.04 3.05 -8.01
CA PRO A 236 12.01 1.95 -7.84
C PRO A 236 11.43 0.80 -7.02
N GLU A 237 10.67 1.13 -5.98
CA GLU A 237 10.16 0.14 -5.03
C GLU A 237 8.81 -0.48 -5.39
N LYS A 238 8.04 0.13 -6.33
CA LYS A 238 6.69 -0.33 -6.69
C LYS A 238 6.12 0.35 -7.94
N LEU A 239 5.06 -0.25 -8.49
CA LEU A 239 4.14 0.40 -9.42
C LEU A 239 2.74 0.55 -8.82
N ARG A 240 2.01 1.55 -9.30
CA ARG A 240 0.58 1.77 -9.03
C ARG A 240 -0.18 1.86 -10.33
N PHE A 241 -1.32 1.21 -10.40
CA PHE A 241 -2.22 1.23 -11.55
C PHE A 241 -3.64 1.53 -11.09
N ASP A 242 -4.20 2.64 -11.59
CA ASP A 242 -5.55 3.09 -11.24
C ASP A 242 -6.52 2.81 -12.39
N LEU A 243 -7.67 2.22 -12.08
CA LEU A 243 -8.68 1.83 -13.06
C LEU A 243 -10.11 2.11 -12.55
N PRO A 244 -11.06 2.43 -13.46
CA PRO A 244 -12.45 2.66 -13.09
C PRO A 244 -13.17 1.31 -13.00
N TRP A 245 -13.12 0.68 -11.82
CA TRP A 245 -13.66 -0.66 -11.60
C TRP A 245 -14.32 -0.76 -10.21
N PRO A 246 -15.27 -1.68 -9.96
CA PRO A 246 -15.64 -2.09 -8.60
C PRO A 246 -14.49 -2.83 -7.90
N ALA A 247 -14.69 -3.24 -6.64
CA ALA A 247 -13.71 -4.07 -5.95
C ALA A 247 -13.44 -5.37 -6.74
N ILE A 248 -12.17 -5.67 -6.99
CA ILE A 248 -11.78 -6.83 -7.78
C ILE A 248 -11.81 -8.08 -6.89
N PRO A 249 -12.53 -9.15 -7.27
CA PRO A 249 -12.54 -10.40 -6.53
C PRO A 249 -11.12 -10.97 -6.33
N PRO A 250 -10.82 -11.59 -5.18
CA PRO A 250 -9.49 -12.16 -4.93
C PRO A 250 -9.04 -13.24 -5.92
N ASN A 251 -9.97 -13.99 -6.51
CA ASN A 251 -9.66 -14.97 -7.55
C ASN A 251 -9.21 -14.27 -8.84
N ASP A 252 -9.84 -13.17 -9.21
CA ASP A 252 -9.48 -12.39 -10.40
C ASP A 252 -8.12 -11.70 -10.21
N LEU A 253 -7.83 -11.22 -9.00
CA LEU A 253 -6.47 -10.72 -8.66
C LEU A 253 -5.42 -11.82 -8.77
N ARG A 254 -5.74 -13.05 -8.34
CA ARG A 254 -4.84 -14.20 -8.45
C ARG A 254 -4.58 -14.58 -9.90
N GLU A 255 -5.63 -14.62 -10.71
CA GLU A 255 -5.51 -14.90 -12.14
C GLU A 255 -4.70 -13.82 -12.86
N THR A 256 -4.96 -12.55 -12.54
CA THR A 256 -4.20 -11.41 -13.07
C THR A 256 -2.72 -11.53 -12.73
N GLU A 257 -2.38 -11.78 -11.45
CA GLU A 257 -0.98 -12.00 -11.02
C GLU A 257 -0.35 -13.21 -11.72
N SER A 258 -1.11 -14.28 -11.95
CA SER A 258 -0.65 -15.48 -12.65
C SER A 258 -0.33 -15.20 -14.13
N ILE A 259 -1.18 -14.43 -14.83
CA ILE A 259 -0.95 -14.06 -16.23
C ILE A 259 0.28 -13.16 -16.37
N VAL A 260 0.51 -12.23 -15.43
CA VAL A 260 1.73 -11.40 -15.44
C VAL A 260 2.98 -12.26 -15.22
N ASN A 261 2.98 -13.16 -14.24
CA ASN A 261 4.14 -14.03 -14.01
C ASN A 261 4.36 -15.01 -15.17
N LYS A 262 3.31 -15.49 -15.84
CA LYS A 262 3.45 -16.30 -17.06
C LYS A 262 4.14 -15.53 -18.19
N GLN A 263 3.78 -14.27 -18.42
CA GLN A 263 4.47 -13.40 -19.38
C GLN A 263 5.96 -13.20 -19.04
N ILE A 264 6.34 -13.26 -17.76
CA ILE A 264 7.76 -13.23 -17.32
C ILE A 264 8.45 -14.56 -17.65
N GLU A 265 7.78 -15.69 -17.38
CA GLU A 265 8.27 -17.04 -17.70
C GLU A 265 8.43 -17.28 -19.20
N ASP A 266 7.58 -16.66 -20.02
CA ASP A 266 7.63 -16.75 -21.48
C ASP A 266 8.80 -15.96 -22.11
N GLU A 267 9.61 -15.23 -21.30
CA GLU A 267 10.79 -14.47 -21.70
C GLU A 267 10.59 -13.59 -22.95
N MET A 268 9.45 -12.89 -23.02
CA MET A 268 9.09 -12.08 -24.17
C MET A 268 10.06 -10.90 -24.35
N GLU A 269 10.48 -10.67 -25.59
CA GLU A 269 11.29 -9.49 -25.94
C GLU A 269 10.42 -8.23 -26.02
N TYR A 270 10.90 -7.17 -25.36
CA TYR A 270 10.38 -5.82 -25.48
C TYR A 270 11.40 -5.00 -26.30
N PRO A 271 11.08 -4.56 -27.52
CA PRO A 271 11.97 -3.67 -28.27
C PRO A 271 12.14 -2.34 -27.50
N ASP A 272 13.22 -1.59 -27.69
CA ASP A 272 13.38 -0.25 -27.13
C ASP A 272 14.04 0.63 -28.22
N PRO A 273 13.42 1.74 -28.70
CA PRO A 273 12.23 2.42 -28.18
C PRO A 273 10.89 1.75 -28.54
N VAL A 274 9.99 1.63 -27.56
CA VAL A 274 8.57 1.32 -27.82
C VAL A 274 7.75 2.60 -27.86
N ARG A 275 7.41 3.09 -29.05
CA ARG A 275 6.41 4.17 -29.19
C ARG A 275 4.98 3.64 -29.12
N VAL A 276 4.79 2.35 -29.45
CA VAL A 276 3.53 1.62 -29.43
C VAL A 276 3.79 0.23 -28.84
N VAL A 277 3.31 -0.03 -27.63
CA VAL A 277 3.41 -1.34 -26.98
C VAL A 277 2.28 -2.21 -27.50
N ALA A 278 2.58 -3.40 -28.01
CA ALA A 278 1.59 -4.43 -28.33
C ALA A 278 2.00 -5.73 -27.65
N ILE A 279 1.25 -6.17 -26.64
CA ILE A 279 1.55 -7.43 -25.94
C ILE A 279 0.97 -8.61 -26.72
N GLY A 280 1.81 -9.59 -27.06
CA GLY A 280 1.41 -10.84 -27.73
C GLY A 280 1.45 -10.82 -29.27
N ARG A 281 1.81 -9.68 -29.89
CA ARG A 281 2.03 -9.52 -31.34
C ARG A 281 3.24 -8.61 -31.60
N LYS A 282 3.76 -8.62 -32.83
CA LYS A 282 4.83 -7.71 -33.23
C LYS A 282 4.25 -6.31 -33.47
N VAL A 283 5.02 -5.27 -33.14
CA VAL A 283 4.60 -3.85 -33.31
C VAL A 283 4.42 -3.49 -34.79
N GLU A 284 5.09 -4.21 -35.70
CA GLU A 284 4.94 -4.02 -37.14
C GLU A 284 3.53 -4.35 -37.65
N ASP A 285 2.82 -5.30 -37.01
CA ASP A 285 1.50 -5.73 -37.50
C ASP A 285 0.44 -4.61 -37.32
N PRO A 286 0.30 -3.97 -36.14
CA PRO A 286 -0.60 -2.83 -35.97
C PRO A 286 -0.20 -1.58 -36.75
N LEU A 287 1.09 -1.39 -37.03
CA LEU A 287 1.55 -0.25 -37.85
C LEU A 287 1.23 -0.45 -39.34
N ALA A 288 1.20 -1.70 -39.82
CA ALA A 288 0.89 -2.04 -41.20
C ALA A 288 -0.61 -2.00 -41.52
N ASP A 289 -1.48 -2.28 -40.54
CA ASP A 289 -2.94 -2.31 -40.71
C ASP A 289 -3.67 -1.62 -39.52
N PRO A 290 -3.50 -0.32 -39.28
CA PRO A 290 -3.95 0.35 -38.06
C PRO A 290 -5.47 0.29 -37.78
N ASP A 291 -6.30 0.02 -38.80
CA ASP A 291 -7.76 -0.06 -38.69
C ASP A 291 -8.28 -1.47 -38.33
N ASN A 292 -7.39 -2.45 -38.13
CA ASN A 292 -7.81 -3.80 -37.77
C ASN A 292 -8.51 -3.84 -36.41
N LYS A 293 -9.72 -4.42 -36.39
CA LYS A 293 -10.52 -4.54 -35.17
C LYS A 293 -9.88 -5.47 -34.14
N GLU A 294 -8.99 -6.39 -34.54
CA GLU A 294 -8.25 -7.24 -33.61
C GLU A 294 -7.33 -6.43 -32.68
N TRP A 295 -6.83 -5.25 -33.10
CA TRP A 295 -6.00 -4.41 -32.22
C TRP A 295 -6.75 -3.90 -30.99
N SER A 296 -8.07 -3.78 -31.07
CA SER A 296 -8.89 -3.43 -29.90
C SER A 296 -8.90 -4.52 -28.81
N THR A 297 -8.49 -5.75 -29.16
CA THR A 297 -8.31 -6.87 -28.23
C THR A 297 -6.89 -6.94 -27.68
N ILE A 298 -5.93 -6.22 -28.28
CA ILE A 298 -4.54 -6.14 -27.84
C ILE A 298 -4.38 -4.88 -26.97
N SER A 299 -3.58 -4.93 -25.91
CA SER A 299 -3.23 -3.71 -25.17
C SER A 299 -2.24 -2.89 -26.01
N THR A 300 -2.77 -2.03 -26.88
CA THR A 300 -1.99 -1.07 -27.64
C THR A 300 -1.83 0.23 -26.86
N GLU A 301 -0.61 0.59 -26.47
CA GLU A 301 -0.33 1.76 -25.62
C GLU A 301 0.75 2.65 -26.22
N PHE A 302 0.52 3.96 -26.25
CA PHE A 302 1.56 4.92 -26.59
C PHE A 302 2.44 5.14 -25.35
N CYS A 303 3.67 4.68 -25.42
CA CYS A 303 4.64 4.81 -24.35
C CYS A 303 5.86 5.61 -24.83
N GLY A 304 6.47 6.38 -23.94
CA GLY A 304 7.76 7.03 -24.19
C GLY A 304 8.77 6.75 -23.08
N GLY A 305 8.46 5.81 -22.19
CA GLY A 305 9.27 5.44 -21.04
C GLY A 305 10.35 4.41 -21.33
N THR A 306 11.19 4.16 -20.33
CA THR A 306 12.28 3.19 -20.43
C THR A 306 11.79 1.80 -20.02
N HIS A 307 12.14 0.79 -20.80
CA HIS A 307 11.71 -0.60 -20.60
C HIS A 307 12.88 -1.54 -20.33
N ILE A 308 12.57 -2.71 -19.79
CA ILE A 308 13.50 -3.86 -19.85
C ILE A 308 13.40 -4.47 -21.24
N SER A 309 14.51 -4.99 -21.76
CA SER A 309 14.55 -5.60 -23.10
C SER A 309 13.91 -6.99 -23.13
N ASN A 310 13.81 -7.67 -21.98
CA ASN A 310 13.17 -8.97 -21.87
C ASN A 310 12.37 -9.07 -20.56
N THR A 311 11.15 -9.62 -20.62
CA THR A 311 10.26 -9.73 -19.44
C THR A 311 10.87 -10.54 -18.29
N ARG A 312 11.79 -11.47 -18.57
CA ARG A 312 12.51 -12.24 -17.55
C ARG A 312 13.29 -11.36 -16.56
N ASP A 313 13.70 -10.17 -16.98
CA ASP A 313 14.45 -9.24 -16.12
C ASP A 313 13.59 -8.67 -14.99
N ALA A 314 12.26 -8.74 -15.11
CA ALA A 314 11.34 -8.48 -14.00
C ALA A 314 11.43 -9.55 -12.89
N LYS A 315 11.96 -10.74 -13.19
CA LYS A 315 12.14 -11.92 -12.33
C LYS A 315 10.84 -12.54 -11.79
N THR A 316 10.02 -11.72 -11.13
CA THR A 316 8.70 -12.11 -10.62
C THR A 316 7.89 -10.85 -10.32
N PHE A 317 6.58 -11.01 -10.21
CA PHE A 317 5.62 -9.94 -9.97
C PHE A 317 4.66 -10.34 -8.84
N ALA A 318 4.34 -9.40 -7.95
CA ALA A 318 3.38 -9.61 -6.87
C ALA A 318 2.49 -8.39 -6.64
N ILE A 319 1.17 -8.61 -6.54
CA ILE A 319 0.19 -7.58 -6.19
C ILE A 319 0.15 -7.46 -4.67
N LEU A 320 0.55 -6.32 -4.11
CA LEU A 320 0.56 -6.08 -2.66
C LEU A 320 -0.82 -5.69 -2.11
N SER A 321 -1.55 -4.86 -2.86
CA SER A 321 -2.85 -4.35 -2.44
C SER A 321 -3.75 -3.98 -3.61
N GLU A 322 -5.05 -4.03 -3.33
CA GLU A 322 -6.11 -3.50 -4.17
C GLU A 322 -7.03 -2.66 -3.26
N GLU A 323 -7.16 -1.37 -3.53
CA GLU A 323 -7.86 -0.44 -2.64
C GLU A 323 -8.70 0.59 -3.41
N GLY A 324 -9.76 1.08 -2.78
CA GLY A 324 -10.64 2.09 -3.36
C GLY A 324 -10.09 3.47 -3.06
N VAL A 325 -9.78 4.25 -4.10
CA VAL A 325 -9.20 5.59 -3.95
C VAL A 325 -10.23 6.71 -4.15
N ALA A 326 -11.27 6.45 -4.95
CA ALA A 326 -12.40 7.34 -5.18
C ALA A 326 -13.64 6.52 -5.58
N ARG A 327 -14.80 7.17 -5.70
CA ARG A 327 -16.03 6.50 -6.15
C ARG A 327 -15.80 5.90 -7.54
N GLY A 328 -15.85 4.57 -7.62
CA GLY A 328 -15.69 3.82 -8.86
C GLY A 328 -14.25 3.72 -9.37
N ILE A 329 -13.23 4.13 -8.60
CA ILE A 329 -11.81 3.96 -8.97
C ILE A 329 -11.12 3.03 -7.98
N ARG A 330 -10.47 1.98 -8.49
CA ARG A 330 -9.57 1.11 -7.73
C ARG A 330 -8.13 1.41 -8.08
N ARG A 331 -7.25 1.14 -7.13
CA ARG A 331 -5.80 1.18 -7.26
C ARG A 331 -5.24 -0.19 -6.95
N ILE A 332 -4.46 -0.73 -7.88
CA ILE A 332 -3.60 -1.89 -7.66
C ILE A 332 -2.20 -1.37 -7.38
N THR A 333 -1.60 -1.83 -6.28
CA THR A 333 -0.17 -1.62 -5.99
C THR A 333 0.54 -2.95 -6.15
N ALA A 334 1.59 -2.98 -6.95
CA ALA A 334 2.37 -4.18 -7.20
C ALA A 334 3.87 -3.90 -7.18
N VAL A 335 4.65 -4.95 -7.07
CA VAL A 335 6.11 -4.92 -7.02
C VAL A 335 6.70 -5.94 -8.00
N THR A 336 7.93 -5.70 -8.43
CA THR A 336 8.71 -6.61 -9.27
C THR A 336 10.05 -6.96 -8.62
N THR A 337 10.84 -7.81 -9.28
CA THR A 337 12.23 -8.10 -8.94
C THR A 337 12.43 -8.48 -7.46
N GLY A 338 13.39 -7.86 -6.76
CA GLY A 338 13.73 -8.15 -5.37
C GLY A 338 12.56 -7.92 -4.41
N CYS A 339 11.84 -6.81 -4.57
CA CYS A 339 10.69 -6.49 -3.71
C CYS A 339 9.57 -7.53 -3.84
N ALA A 340 9.35 -8.06 -5.05
CA ALA A 340 8.38 -9.14 -5.26
C ALA A 340 8.85 -10.47 -4.64
N VAL A 341 10.13 -10.81 -4.77
CA VAL A 341 10.72 -12.00 -4.11
C VAL A 341 10.56 -11.91 -2.59
N GLU A 342 10.85 -10.75 -1.99
CA GLU A 342 10.66 -10.52 -0.55
C GLU A 342 9.20 -10.71 -0.11
N ALA A 343 8.26 -10.10 -0.85
CA ALA A 343 6.83 -10.24 -0.57
C ALA A 343 6.35 -11.70 -0.66
N ILE A 344 6.82 -12.45 -1.68
CA ILE A 344 6.50 -13.85 -1.87
C ILE A 344 7.09 -14.73 -0.76
N ASN A 345 8.34 -14.49 -0.36
CA ASN A 345 8.99 -15.24 0.71
C ASN A 345 8.33 -14.99 2.06
N LEU A 346 8.00 -13.73 2.38
CA LEU A 346 7.22 -13.39 3.57
C LEU A 346 5.88 -14.16 3.60
N ALA A 347 5.19 -14.24 2.45
CA ALA A 347 3.95 -15.00 2.36
C ALA A 347 4.16 -16.51 2.61
N LYS A 348 5.27 -17.10 2.14
CA LYS A 348 5.61 -18.50 2.42
C LYS A 348 5.87 -18.72 3.91
N ASP A 349 6.62 -17.82 4.55
CA ASP A 349 6.93 -17.91 5.97
C ASP A 349 5.65 -17.81 6.83
N ILE A 350 4.73 -16.92 6.46
CA ILE A 350 3.42 -16.80 7.10
C ILE A 350 2.61 -18.10 6.93
N ASP A 351 2.60 -18.69 5.75
CA ASP A 351 1.86 -19.93 5.48
C ASP A 351 2.40 -21.11 6.33
N LEU A 352 3.72 -21.19 6.49
CA LEU A 352 4.39 -22.13 7.39
C LEU A 352 4.01 -21.88 8.85
N GLN A 353 4.10 -20.62 9.32
CA GLN A 353 3.73 -20.27 10.69
C GLN A 353 2.27 -20.59 10.98
N ILE A 354 1.32 -20.29 10.08
CA ILE A 354 -0.10 -20.65 10.27
C ILE A 354 -0.25 -22.17 10.40
N SER A 355 0.50 -22.93 9.60
CA SER A 355 0.49 -24.40 9.63
C SER A 355 1.04 -24.96 10.95
N GLU A 356 2.10 -24.36 11.50
CA GLU A 356 2.63 -24.73 12.82
C GLU A 356 1.70 -24.33 13.97
N VAL A 357 1.13 -23.13 13.91
CA VAL A 357 0.19 -22.64 14.92
C VAL A 357 -1.05 -23.50 14.99
N SER A 358 -1.52 -24.02 13.85
CA SER A 358 -2.67 -24.94 13.80
C SER A 358 -2.49 -26.25 14.58
N LYS A 359 -1.24 -26.61 14.92
CA LYS A 359 -0.90 -27.78 15.75
C LYS A 359 -0.81 -27.44 17.25
N SER A 360 -0.92 -26.16 17.63
CA SER A 360 -0.86 -25.70 19.02
C SER A 360 -2.25 -25.70 19.66
N GLU A 361 -2.31 -25.76 21.00
CA GLU A 361 -3.57 -25.73 21.75
C GLU A 361 -3.52 -24.73 22.92
N GLY A 362 -4.69 -24.43 23.49
CA GLY A 362 -4.86 -23.60 24.70
C GLY A 362 -4.29 -22.18 24.58
N ILE A 363 -3.75 -21.65 25.68
CA ILE A 363 -3.16 -20.30 25.76
C ILE A 363 -2.06 -20.07 24.71
N THR A 364 -1.28 -21.12 24.38
CA THR A 364 -0.22 -21.04 23.38
C THR A 364 -0.78 -20.77 21.98
N LEU A 365 -1.90 -21.40 21.62
CA LEU A 365 -2.61 -21.12 20.37
C LEU A 365 -3.12 -19.68 20.35
N GLU A 366 -3.73 -19.20 21.44
CA GLU A 366 -4.27 -17.83 21.54
C GLU A 366 -3.20 -16.76 21.31
N LYS A 367 -2.06 -16.87 22.01
CA LYS A 367 -0.94 -15.93 21.86
C LYS A 367 -0.38 -15.92 20.44
N LYS A 368 -0.17 -17.11 19.85
CA LYS A 368 0.39 -17.22 18.50
C LYS A 368 -0.58 -16.71 17.41
N VAL A 369 -1.89 -16.97 17.55
CA VAL A 369 -2.92 -16.42 16.64
C VAL A 369 -3.00 -14.90 16.71
N ALA A 370 -2.82 -14.30 17.89
CA ALA A 370 -2.73 -12.85 18.03
C ALA A 370 -1.51 -12.27 17.29
N GLY A 371 -0.34 -12.92 17.41
CA GLY A 371 0.87 -12.55 16.65
C GLY A 371 0.66 -12.62 15.14
N LEU A 372 0.06 -13.70 14.64
CA LEU A 372 -0.24 -13.88 13.21
C LEU A 372 -1.15 -12.78 12.67
N ARG A 373 -2.17 -12.34 13.43
CA ARG A 373 -3.03 -11.22 13.01
C ARG A 373 -2.26 -9.92 12.82
N ASN A 374 -1.35 -9.61 13.73
CA ASN A 374 -0.52 -8.41 13.62
C ASN A 374 0.36 -8.47 12.37
N LEU A 375 0.90 -9.65 12.07
CA LEU A 375 1.70 -9.88 10.88
C LEU A 375 0.87 -9.77 9.58
N LEU A 376 -0.38 -10.26 9.57
CA LEU A 376 -1.29 -10.15 8.41
C LEU A 376 -1.70 -8.72 8.07
N ASN A 377 -1.69 -7.82 9.06
CA ASN A 377 -1.92 -6.40 8.86
C ASN A 377 -0.72 -5.68 8.20
N ALA A 378 0.42 -6.37 7.99
CA ALA A 378 1.54 -5.79 7.28
C ALA A 378 1.20 -5.54 5.79
N PRO A 379 1.57 -4.37 5.23
CA PRO A 379 1.23 -3.99 3.86
C PRO A 379 2.02 -4.76 2.79
N THR A 380 2.97 -5.61 3.18
CA THR A 380 3.93 -6.27 2.29
C THR A 380 3.51 -7.66 1.82
N ILE A 381 2.40 -8.21 2.32
CA ILE A 381 1.91 -9.52 1.90
C ILE A 381 1.14 -9.39 0.58
N PRO A 382 1.38 -10.26 -0.42
CA PRO A 382 0.60 -10.26 -1.64
C PRO A 382 -0.90 -10.41 -1.37
N ALA A 383 -1.70 -9.49 -1.92
CA ALA A 383 -3.15 -9.43 -1.75
C ALA A 383 -3.85 -10.75 -2.12
N PRO A 384 -3.49 -11.46 -3.22
CA PRO A 384 -4.14 -12.73 -3.57
C PRO A 384 -3.95 -13.85 -2.52
N LYS A 385 -2.91 -13.74 -1.68
CA LYS A 385 -2.62 -14.69 -0.59
C LYS A 385 -3.21 -14.25 0.75
N ARG A 386 -3.32 -12.94 0.99
CA ARG A 386 -3.82 -12.37 2.27
C ARG A 386 -5.18 -12.94 2.66
N GLU A 387 -6.14 -12.99 1.74
CA GLU A 387 -7.48 -13.55 2.00
C GLU A 387 -7.43 -15.02 2.46
N LYS A 388 -6.59 -15.86 1.82
CA LYS A 388 -6.39 -17.26 2.22
C LYS A 388 -5.87 -17.35 3.65
N PHE A 389 -4.92 -16.50 4.01
CA PHE A 389 -4.36 -16.46 5.36
C PHE A 389 -5.36 -15.96 6.39
N GLU A 390 -6.11 -14.90 6.09
CA GLU A 390 -7.19 -14.38 6.94
C GLU A 390 -8.25 -15.45 7.22
N ASN A 391 -8.67 -16.20 6.20
CA ASN A 391 -9.62 -17.30 6.34
C ASN A 391 -9.07 -18.42 7.24
N ARG A 392 -7.81 -18.81 7.06
CA ARG A 392 -7.16 -19.83 7.92
C ARG A 392 -7.04 -19.35 9.37
N VAL A 393 -6.62 -18.10 9.57
CA VAL A 393 -6.47 -17.49 10.90
C VAL A 393 -7.83 -17.28 11.58
N SER A 394 -8.89 -16.97 10.82
CA SER A 394 -10.27 -16.92 11.32
C SER A 394 -10.76 -18.28 11.81
N LYS A 395 -10.48 -19.37 11.08
CA LYS A 395 -10.79 -20.74 11.53
C LYS A 395 -10.10 -21.09 12.86
N LEU A 396 -8.85 -20.68 13.05
CA LEU A 396 -8.13 -20.89 14.32
C LEU A 396 -8.76 -20.10 15.47
N GLN A 397 -9.29 -18.90 15.21
CA GLN A 397 -10.02 -18.11 16.22
C GLN A 397 -11.34 -18.77 16.60
N ASP A 398 -12.05 -19.34 15.63
CA ASP A 398 -13.28 -20.05 15.92
C ASP A 398 -13.03 -21.33 16.72
N GLN A 399 -11.90 -22.01 16.49
CA GLN A 399 -11.45 -23.11 17.37
C GLN A 399 -11.21 -22.63 18.79
N ILE A 400 -10.49 -21.52 18.98
CA ILE A 400 -10.29 -20.88 20.30
C ILE A 400 -11.64 -20.57 20.95
N ARG A 401 -12.57 -19.92 20.24
CA ARG A 401 -13.90 -19.56 20.76
C ARG A 401 -14.74 -20.78 21.13
N LYS A 402 -14.68 -21.85 20.33
CA LYS A 402 -15.40 -23.11 20.62
C LYS A 402 -14.82 -23.80 21.86
N ALA A 403 -13.49 -23.82 22.01
CA ALA A 403 -12.82 -24.35 23.19
C ALA A 403 -13.19 -23.55 24.46
N GLN A 404 -13.33 -22.23 24.36
CA GLN A 404 -13.76 -21.35 25.45
C GLN A 404 -15.26 -21.45 25.79
N LYS A 405 -16.10 -21.96 24.88
CA LYS A 405 -17.57 -21.97 25.00
C LYS A 405 -18.17 -23.26 25.61
N LYS A 406 -17.38 -24.27 25.99
CA LYS A 406 -17.91 -25.48 26.66
C LYS A 406 -18.31 -25.18 28.11
N ILE A 407 -19.44 -24.50 28.27
CA ILE A 407 -20.18 -24.34 29.53
C ILE A 407 -21.45 -25.17 29.40
N GLU A 408 -21.50 -26.30 30.09
CA GLU A 408 -22.65 -27.19 30.17
C GLU A 408 -23.45 -26.87 31.44
N THR A 409 -24.77 -26.87 31.35
CA THR A 409 -25.66 -26.74 32.50
C THR A 409 -26.13 -28.14 32.90
N ALA A 410 -25.94 -28.50 34.16
CA ALA A 410 -26.30 -29.77 34.74
C ALA A 410 -27.28 -29.58 35.91
N ILE A 411 -28.06 -30.61 36.22
CA ILE A 411 -29.00 -30.62 37.35
C ILE A 411 -28.68 -31.84 38.21
N SER A 412 -28.49 -31.63 39.51
CA SER A 412 -28.33 -32.70 40.50
C SER A 412 -29.15 -32.35 41.74
N ASP A 413 -29.87 -33.32 42.31
CA ASP A 413 -30.73 -33.14 43.49
C ASP A 413 -31.69 -31.94 43.37
N GLY A 414 -32.25 -31.72 42.17
CA GLY A 414 -33.17 -30.61 41.89
C GLY A 414 -32.53 -29.22 41.83
N LYS A 415 -31.20 -29.11 41.93
CA LYS A 415 -30.45 -27.84 41.83
C LYS A 415 -29.66 -27.76 40.53
N ALA A 416 -29.84 -26.67 39.80
CA ALA A 416 -29.08 -26.39 38.58
C ALA A 416 -27.70 -25.80 38.88
N PHE A 417 -26.67 -26.26 38.18
CA PHE A 417 -25.31 -25.74 38.25
C PHE A 417 -24.65 -25.80 36.86
N CYS A 418 -23.58 -25.05 36.67
CA CYS A 418 -22.80 -25.05 35.44
C CYS A 418 -21.48 -25.79 35.63
N ILE A 419 -21.08 -26.57 34.64
CA ILE A 419 -19.74 -27.11 34.50
C ILE A 419 -19.11 -26.46 33.27
N SER A 420 -17.93 -25.89 33.41
CA SER A 420 -17.18 -25.36 32.27
C SER A 420 -15.83 -26.03 32.16
N LEU A 421 -15.47 -26.47 30.96
CA LEU A 421 -14.09 -26.81 30.64
C LEU A 421 -13.43 -25.60 29.98
N ILE A 422 -12.33 -25.10 30.53
CA ILE A 422 -11.57 -23.98 30.00
C ILE A 422 -10.13 -24.42 29.67
N GLY A 423 -9.54 -23.80 28.65
CA GLY A 423 -8.21 -24.15 28.13
C GLY A 423 -7.08 -23.32 28.74
N VAL A 424 -7.07 -23.09 30.05
CA VAL A 424 -6.06 -22.22 30.71
C VAL A 424 -4.85 -22.98 31.27
N GLY A 425 -4.74 -24.29 31.01
CA GLY A 425 -3.70 -25.14 31.58
C GLY A 425 -3.76 -25.14 33.12
N ILE A 426 -2.62 -24.88 33.77
CA ILE A 426 -2.47 -24.80 35.23
C ILE A 426 -2.37 -23.35 35.76
N ASP A 427 -2.87 -22.34 35.03
CA ASP A 427 -2.87 -20.93 35.49
C ASP A 427 -4.01 -20.65 36.49
N PRO A 428 -3.72 -20.50 37.80
CA PRO A 428 -4.75 -20.26 38.82
C PRO A 428 -5.38 -18.88 38.75
N ALA A 429 -4.67 -17.87 38.22
CA ALA A 429 -5.19 -16.51 38.11
C ALA A 429 -6.25 -16.42 37.00
N ALA A 430 -5.95 -16.98 35.83
CA ALA A 430 -6.88 -17.04 34.71
C ALA A 430 -8.14 -17.85 35.05
N ALA A 431 -8.00 -18.98 35.76
CA ALA A 431 -9.14 -19.77 36.22
C ALA A 431 -9.99 -19.03 37.26
N ARG A 432 -9.37 -18.33 38.22
CA ARG A 432 -10.08 -17.53 39.23
C ARG A 432 -10.84 -16.36 38.60
N GLU A 433 -10.31 -15.73 37.55
CA GLU A 433 -10.97 -14.63 36.84
C GLU A 433 -12.15 -15.13 35.96
N ALA A 434 -12.08 -16.36 35.45
CA ALA A 434 -13.14 -16.94 34.63
C ALA A 434 -14.43 -17.24 35.42
N VAL A 435 -14.30 -17.71 36.67
CA VAL A 435 -15.43 -18.08 37.53
C VAL A 435 -16.48 -16.97 37.68
N PRO A 436 -16.15 -15.74 38.14
CA PRO A 436 -17.14 -14.69 38.31
C PRO A 436 -17.80 -14.27 36.98
N LYS A 437 -17.05 -14.21 35.87
CA LYS A 437 -17.59 -13.85 34.55
C LYS A 437 -18.63 -14.84 34.05
N VAL A 438 -18.40 -16.14 34.24
CA VAL A 438 -19.37 -17.15 33.81
C VAL A 438 -20.55 -17.23 34.79
N MET A 439 -20.29 -17.07 36.09
CA MET A 439 -21.31 -17.04 37.14
C MET A 439 -22.29 -15.86 36.94
N GLU A 440 -21.80 -14.67 36.61
CA GLU A 440 -22.61 -13.49 36.27
C GLU A 440 -23.49 -13.74 35.04
N LYS A 441 -22.95 -14.40 34.02
CA LYS A 441 -23.66 -14.69 32.77
C LYS A 441 -24.80 -15.71 32.93
N LYS A 442 -24.69 -16.65 33.87
CA LYS A 442 -25.64 -17.77 34.02
C LYS A 442 -26.51 -17.66 35.27
N GLY A 443 -26.11 -16.88 36.27
CA GLY A 443 -26.83 -16.77 37.55
C GLY A 443 -26.85 -18.07 38.36
N LEU A 444 -25.99 -19.04 38.02
CA LEU A 444 -25.94 -20.37 38.61
C LEU A 444 -24.60 -20.62 39.30
N PRO A 445 -24.54 -21.49 40.34
CA PRO A 445 -23.28 -22.05 40.82
C PRO A 445 -22.49 -22.67 39.68
N ILE A 446 -21.18 -22.48 39.66
CA ILE A 446 -20.31 -23.00 38.59
C ILE A 446 -19.10 -23.74 39.13
N MET A 447 -18.72 -24.79 38.41
CA MET A 447 -17.45 -25.48 38.57
C MET A 447 -16.69 -25.43 37.24
N VAL A 448 -15.46 -24.94 37.29
CA VAL A 448 -14.58 -24.74 36.14
C VAL A 448 -13.43 -25.73 36.25
N PHE A 449 -13.22 -26.49 35.18
CA PHE A 449 -12.14 -27.44 35.02
C PHE A 449 -11.19 -26.94 33.94
N SER A 450 -9.89 -27.08 34.17
CA SER A 450 -8.86 -26.90 33.16
C SER A 450 -7.90 -28.07 33.24
N LYS A 451 -7.45 -28.57 32.09
CA LYS A 451 -6.44 -29.62 32.01
C LYS A 451 -5.22 -29.09 31.29
N ASP A 452 -4.05 -29.39 31.81
CA ASP A 452 -2.79 -29.25 31.09
C ASP A 452 -2.42 -30.61 30.50
N ALA A 453 -2.43 -30.68 29.16
CA ALA A 453 -2.13 -31.91 28.42
C ALA A 453 -0.65 -32.33 28.54
N VAL A 454 0.26 -31.39 28.82
CA VAL A 454 1.71 -31.64 28.92
C VAL A 454 2.07 -32.20 30.30
N THR A 455 1.54 -31.59 31.36
CA THR A 455 1.84 -32.03 32.73
C THR A 455 0.88 -33.10 33.25
N ASN A 456 -0.18 -33.40 32.48
CA ASN A 456 -1.31 -34.26 32.87
C ASN A 456 -1.94 -33.85 34.23
N LYS A 457 -1.83 -32.57 34.59
CA LYS A 457 -2.45 -31.98 35.78
C LYS A 457 -3.78 -31.34 35.41
N ALA A 458 -4.68 -31.30 36.38
CA ALA A 458 -5.95 -30.62 36.27
C ALA A 458 -6.06 -29.53 37.34
N LEU A 459 -6.66 -28.42 36.96
CA LEU A 459 -7.00 -27.29 37.81
C LEU A 459 -8.52 -27.21 37.93
N VAL A 460 -9.01 -27.00 39.14
CA VAL A 460 -10.45 -26.95 39.42
C VAL A 460 -10.74 -25.72 40.29
N TYR A 461 -11.69 -24.92 39.85
CA TYR A 461 -12.21 -23.77 40.60
C TYR A 461 -13.73 -23.84 40.66
N ALA A 462 -14.33 -23.36 41.75
CA ALA A 462 -15.77 -23.31 41.92
C ALA A 462 -16.20 -21.95 42.46
N GLY A 463 -17.40 -21.52 42.09
CA GLY A 463 -18.01 -20.28 42.55
C GLY A 463 -19.51 -20.44 42.78
N VAL A 464 -20.03 -19.74 43.77
CA VAL A 464 -21.45 -19.73 44.12
C VAL A 464 -21.92 -18.27 44.18
N PRO A 465 -23.05 -17.91 43.53
CA PRO A 465 -23.60 -16.56 43.60
C PRO A 465 -23.99 -16.19 45.03
N VAL A 466 -23.76 -14.93 45.41
CA VAL A 466 -23.92 -14.47 46.81
C VAL A 466 -25.39 -14.42 47.26
N ASN A 467 -26.37 -14.30 46.35
CA ASN A 467 -27.78 -14.00 46.69
C ASN A 467 -28.85 -14.80 45.92
N GLY A 468 -28.80 -16.14 45.88
CA GLY A 468 -29.85 -16.96 45.25
C GLY A 468 -30.45 -18.00 46.19
N GLU A 469 -31.75 -18.30 46.14
CA GLU A 469 -32.33 -19.44 46.89
C GLU A 469 -31.62 -20.76 46.59
N MET A 470 -31.01 -20.89 45.41
CA MET A 470 -30.20 -22.02 44.97
C MET A 470 -28.83 -22.15 45.65
N SER A 471 -28.33 -21.13 46.36
CA SER A 471 -27.03 -21.18 47.07
C SER A 471 -27.13 -21.77 48.48
N LYS A 472 -28.34 -21.92 49.03
CA LYS A 472 -28.55 -22.50 50.37
C LYS A 472 -28.09 -23.96 50.42
N GLY A 473 -27.12 -24.24 51.28
CA GLY A 473 -26.58 -25.59 51.55
C GLY A 473 -25.45 -26.05 50.63
N LEU A 474 -24.93 -25.20 49.73
CA LEU A 474 -23.77 -25.52 48.90
C LEU A 474 -22.46 -25.08 49.58
N ASP A 475 -21.71 -26.05 50.11
CA ASP A 475 -20.36 -25.82 50.64
C ASP A 475 -19.31 -26.06 49.54
N ILE A 476 -18.70 -24.96 49.09
CA ILE A 476 -17.65 -24.95 48.06
C ILE A 476 -16.48 -25.86 48.44
N ARG A 477 -16.06 -25.87 49.71
CA ARG A 477 -14.92 -26.66 50.19
C ARG A 477 -15.24 -28.14 50.17
N ARG A 478 -16.44 -28.52 50.60
CA ARG A 478 -16.90 -29.91 50.60
C ARG A 478 -17.05 -30.47 49.18
N ASN A 479 -17.55 -29.67 48.25
CA ASN A 479 -17.74 -30.07 46.85
C ASN A 479 -16.41 -30.19 46.09
N LEU A 480 -15.48 -29.26 46.28
CA LEU A 480 -14.10 -29.38 45.78
C LEU A 480 -13.37 -30.59 46.38
N HIS A 481 -13.70 -30.98 47.61
CA HIS A 481 -13.11 -32.17 48.22
C HIS A 481 -13.67 -33.47 47.64
N ARG A 482 -14.97 -33.53 47.34
CA ARG A 482 -15.62 -34.68 46.69
C ARG A 482 -15.18 -34.88 45.25
N SER A 483 -14.94 -33.82 44.49
CA SER A 483 -14.42 -33.94 43.12
C SER A 483 -13.06 -34.61 43.04
N LYS A 484 -12.27 -34.59 44.13
CA LYS A 484 -10.98 -35.31 44.23
C LYS A 484 -11.13 -36.83 44.04
N GLN A 485 -12.27 -37.41 44.43
CA GLN A 485 -12.50 -38.86 44.30
C GLN A 485 -12.70 -39.29 42.83
N TYR A 486 -13.02 -38.35 41.95
CA TYR A 486 -13.27 -38.61 40.53
C TYR A 486 -12.10 -38.19 39.63
N ILE A 487 -11.08 -37.51 40.20
CA ILE A 487 -9.87 -37.07 39.49
C ILE A 487 -8.70 -37.95 39.98
N ASN A 488 -8.38 -39.01 39.25
CA ASN A 488 -7.26 -39.92 39.54
C ASN A 488 -5.89 -39.23 39.31
N ASN A 489 -5.48 -38.31 40.19
CA ASN A 489 -4.11 -37.80 40.19
C ASN A 489 -3.63 -37.41 41.61
N PRO A 490 -2.66 -38.14 42.21
CA PRO A 490 -2.17 -37.89 43.57
C PRO A 490 -1.33 -36.61 43.74
N HIS A 491 -1.05 -35.86 42.66
CA HIS A 491 -0.19 -34.66 42.69
C HIS A 491 -0.90 -33.33 42.35
N ALA A 492 -2.23 -33.30 42.36
CA ALA A 492 -2.96 -32.06 42.13
C ALA A 492 -2.84 -31.12 43.35
N GLY A 493 -2.18 -29.98 43.17
CA GLY A 493 -2.16 -28.87 44.14
C GLY A 493 -3.45 -28.07 44.02
N TYR A 494 -4.11 -27.77 45.15
CA TYR A 494 -5.40 -27.08 45.16
C TYR A 494 -5.32 -25.83 46.04
N CYS A 495 -5.76 -24.69 45.50
CA CYS A 495 -5.87 -23.43 46.23
C CYS A 495 -7.35 -23.15 46.47
N VAL A 496 -7.78 -23.26 47.73
CA VAL A 496 -9.13 -22.90 48.18
C VAL A 496 -9.06 -21.48 48.73
N SER A 497 -9.51 -20.48 47.97
CA SER A 497 -9.72 -19.11 48.44
C SER A 497 -11.20 -18.88 48.72
#